data_AF-A0A7S3H262-F1
#
_entry.id   AF-A0A7S3H262-F1
#
_cell.length_a   1.000
_cell.length_b   1.000
_cell.length_c   1.000
_cell.angle_alpha   90.00
_cell.angle_beta   90.00
_cell.angle_gamma   90.00
#
_symmetry.space_group_name_H-M   'P 1'
#
loop_
_entity.id
_entity.type
_entity.pdbx_description
1 polymer ?
#
loop_
_entity_poly.entity_id
_entity_poly.type
_entity_poly.pdbx_seq_one_letter_code
_entity_poly.pdbx_strand_id
1 'polypeptide(L)'
;VIRALAQAIVEERWDLVIPISLCDANDDISASRNAASSSLFWFRDFSSGEAKQQPLRDILAGPNGLFVRLRGWLDRHGSCSAEVRKRLEVYMMLFEERASGALPTPASFLREQLKGHPEYKGDGVLPVAFVHSLC
;
A
#
# COMPACT_ATOMS: atom_id res chain seq x y z
N VAL A 1 -1.33 5.52 -10.32
CA VAL A 1 -2.16 4.40 -9.80
C VAL A 1 -3.54 4.86 -9.37
N ILE A 2 -3.65 5.75 -8.37
CA ILE A 2 -4.96 6.19 -7.80
C ILE A 2 -5.97 6.66 -8.86
N ARG A 3 -5.56 7.48 -9.84
CA ARG A 3 -6.45 7.92 -10.93
C ARG A 3 -7.05 6.75 -11.73
N ALA A 4 -6.22 5.79 -12.13
CA ALA A 4 -6.67 4.64 -12.91
C ALA A 4 -7.59 3.73 -12.07
N LEU A 5 -7.28 3.57 -10.79
CA LEU A 5 -8.11 2.83 -9.85
C LEU A 5 -9.48 3.50 -9.65
N ALA A 6 -9.51 4.82 -9.46
CA ALA A 6 -10.76 5.58 -9.33
C ALA A 6 -11.64 5.45 -10.58
N GLN A 7 -11.04 5.51 -11.76
CA GLN A 7 -11.75 5.31 -13.03
C GLN A 7 -12.32 3.88 -13.12
N ALA A 8 -11.51 2.86 -12.83
CA ALA A 8 -11.97 1.47 -12.84
C ALA A 8 -13.12 1.22 -11.84
N ILE A 9 -13.05 1.79 -10.62
CA ILE A 9 -14.11 1.69 -9.61
C ILE A 9 -15.44 2.24 -10.14
N VAL A 10 -15.40 3.41 -10.79
CA VAL A 10 -16.61 4.07 -11.31
C VAL A 10 -17.19 3.32 -12.51
N GLU A 11 -16.35 2.93 -13.46
CA GLU A 11 -16.80 2.26 -14.69
C GLU A 11 -17.33 0.83 -14.43
N GLU A 12 -16.63 0.07 -13.59
CA GLU A 12 -17.00 -1.31 -13.25
C GLU A 12 -17.94 -1.40 -12.03
N ARG A 13 -18.31 -0.25 -11.44
CA ARG A 13 -19.22 -0.13 -10.28
C ARG A 13 -18.85 -1.03 -9.12
N TRP A 14 -17.58 -1.01 -8.71
CA TRP A 14 -17.10 -1.83 -7.59
C TRP A 14 -17.77 -1.41 -6.27
N ASP A 15 -18.48 -2.33 -5.63
CA ASP A 15 -19.05 -2.11 -4.31
C ASP A 15 -17.99 -2.36 -3.21
N LEU A 16 -17.42 -1.26 -2.72
CA LEU A 16 -16.37 -1.24 -1.69
C LEU A 16 -16.86 -0.67 -0.35
N VAL A 17 -18.18 -0.53 -0.18
CA VAL A 17 -18.76 0.11 1.01
C VAL A 17 -18.53 -0.77 2.24
N ILE A 18 -17.95 -0.17 3.29
CA ILE A 18 -17.84 -0.75 4.63
C ILE A 18 -18.37 0.26 5.68
N PRO A 19 -18.81 -0.17 6.86
CA PRO A 19 -19.18 0.73 7.95
C PRO A 19 -18.05 1.70 8.31
N ILE A 20 -18.40 2.95 8.61
CA ILE A 20 -17.41 3.99 8.94
C ILE A 20 -16.55 3.63 10.16
N SER A 21 -17.11 2.93 11.13
CA SER A 21 -16.36 2.43 12.29
C SER A 21 -15.21 1.49 11.93
N LEU A 22 -15.32 0.74 10.82
CA LEU A 22 -14.24 -0.10 10.31
C LEU A 22 -13.18 0.73 9.56
N CYS A 23 -13.58 1.84 8.93
CA CYS A 23 -12.64 2.81 8.37
C CYS A 23 -11.83 3.48 9.49
N ASP A 24 -12.49 3.91 10.57
CA ASP A 24 -11.81 4.53 11.72
C ASP A 24 -10.81 3.56 12.36
N ALA A 25 -11.20 2.28 12.51
CA ALA A 25 -10.29 1.24 12.99
C ALA A 25 -9.08 1.02 12.05
N ASN A 26 -9.27 1.14 10.74
CA ASN A 26 -8.16 1.08 9.79
C ASN A 26 -7.22 2.28 9.91
N ASP A 27 -7.76 3.48 10.14
CA ASP A 27 -6.98 4.70 10.31
C ASP A 27 -6.05 4.57 11.53
N ASP A 28 -6.56 4.08 12.66
CA ASP A 28 -5.77 3.80 13.86
C ASP A 28 -4.66 2.77 13.59
N ILE A 29 -5.00 1.67 12.90
CA ILE A 29 -4.04 0.61 12.56
C ILE A 29 -2.96 1.14 11.60
N SER A 30 -3.33 2.02 10.67
CA SER A 30 -2.42 2.55 9.64
C SER A 30 -1.26 3.36 10.22
N ALA A 31 -1.47 3.98 11.39
CA ALA A 31 -0.44 4.75 12.11
C ALA A 31 0.62 3.86 12.79
N SER A 32 0.36 2.56 12.92
CA SER A 32 1.28 1.64 13.59
C SER A 32 2.60 1.45 12.83
N ARG A 33 3.69 1.20 13.55
CA ARG A 33 5.00 0.92 12.93
C ARG A 33 4.90 -0.32 12.06
N ASN A 34 5.36 -0.19 10.82
CA ASN A 34 5.33 -1.26 9.80
C ASN A 34 3.92 -1.74 9.43
N ALA A 35 2.88 -0.95 9.68
CA ALA A 35 1.49 -1.35 9.42
C ALA A 35 1.26 -1.87 7.99
N ALA A 36 1.90 -1.24 7.00
CA ALA A 36 1.81 -1.64 5.60
C ALA A 36 2.20 -3.11 5.33
N SER A 37 3.16 -3.67 6.08
CA SER A 37 3.67 -5.02 5.85
C SER A 37 3.18 -6.06 6.86
N SER A 38 2.82 -5.64 8.07
CA SER A 38 2.51 -6.58 9.17
C SER A 38 1.09 -6.51 9.69
N SER A 39 0.36 -5.42 9.47
CA SER A 39 -0.99 -5.27 10.02
C SER A 39 -2.07 -5.84 9.10
N LEU A 40 -3.24 -6.08 9.69
CA LEU A 40 -4.46 -6.47 8.99
C LEU A 40 -5.40 -5.26 8.93
N PHE A 41 -6.07 -5.09 7.80
CA PHE A 41 -7.02 -4.02 7.56
C PHE A 41 -8.38 -4.59 7.19
N TRP A 42 -9.44 -3.93 7.65
CA TRP A 42 -10.80 -4.20 7.23
C TRP A 42 -10.96 -3.80 5.78
N PHE A 43 -11.32 -4.76 4.94
CA PHE A 43 -11.60 -4.51 3.54
C PHE A 43 -12.76 -5.37 3.08
N ARG A 44 -13.58 -4.85 2.16
CA ARG A 44 -14.67 -5.60 1.58
C ARG A 44 -14.12 -6.56 0.54
N ASP A 45 -14.19 -7.84 0.86
CA ASP A 45 -13.74 -8.87 -0.05
C ASP A 45 -14.66 -8.95 -1.26
N PHE A 46 -14.08 -8.88 -2.46
CA PHE A 46 -14.89 -8.91 -3.68
C PHE A 46 -15.58 -10.26 -3.94
N SER A 47 -15.13 -11.35 -3.31
CA SER A 47 -15.76 -12.67 -3.43
C SER A 47 -16.91 -12.88 -2.44
N SER A 48 -16.69 -12.61 -1.15
CA SER A 48 -17.74 -12.78 -0.14
C SER A 48 -18.71 -11.61 -0.07
N GLY A 49 -18.32 -10.42 -0.55
CA GLY A 49 -19.12 -9.20 -0.40
C GLY A 49 -19.18 -8.69 1.04
N GLU A 50 -18.37 -9.24 1.95
CA GLU A 50 -18.35 -8.88 3.36
C GLU A 50 -17.02 -8.20 3.73
N ALA A 51 -17.06 -7.32 4.74
CA ALA A 51 -15.87 -6.73 5.32
C ALA A 51 -15.14 -7.76 6.19
N LYS A 52 -13.87 -8.04 5.87
CA LYS A 52 -13.01 -8.93 6.66
C LYS A 52 -11.61 -8.35 6.81
N GLN A 53 -10.90 -8.80 7.85
CA GLN A 53 -9.51 -8.40 8.06
C GLN A 53 -8.58 -9.16 7.13
N GLN A 54 -7.76 -8.43 6.38
CA GLN A 54 -6.79 -8.99 5.43
C GLN A 54 -5.49 -8.19 5.48
N PRO A 55 -4.33 -8.82 5.22
CA PRO A 55 -3.09 -8.07 5.09
C PRO A 55 -3.17 -7.17 3.85
N LEU A 56 -2.49 -6.02 3.90
CA LEU A 56 -2.50 -5.05 2.80
C LEU A 56 -2.07 -5.68 1.46
N ARG A 57 -1.12 -6.63 1.50
CA ARG A 57 -0.67 -7.37 0.31
C ARG A 57 -1.80 -8.13 -0.37
N ASP A 58 -2.74 -8.71 0.39
CA ASP A 58 -3.83 -9.51 -0.16
C ASP A 58 -4.95 -8.60 -0.68
N ILE A 59 -5.17 -7.45 -0.03
CA ILE A 59 -6.09 -6.40 -0.49
C ILE A 59 -5.64 -5.85 -1.85
N LEU A 60 -4.33 -5.63 -2.01
CA LEU A 60 -3.76 -5.08 -3.25
C LEU A 60 -3.57 -6.15 -4.32
N ALA A 61 -2.83 -7.22 -4.01
CA ALA A 61 -2.30 -8.20 -4.96
C ALA A 61 -2.81 -9.63 -4.76
N GLY A 62 -3.70 -9.87 -3.80
CA GLY A 62 -4.32 -11.18 -3.63
C GLY A 62 -5.13 -11.59 -4.87
N PRO A 63 -5.58 -12.86 -4.96
CA PRO A 63 -6.31 -13.36 -6.13
C PRO A 63 -7.53 -12.53 -6.51
N ASN A 64 -8.20 -11.93 -5.52
CA ASN A 64 -9.35 -11.03 -5.68
C ASN A 64 -9.01 -9.57 -5.36
N GLY A 65 -7.73 -9.20 -5.33
CA GLY A 65 -7.25 -7.88 -4.93
C GLY A 65 -7.48 -6.78 -5.97
N LEU A 66 -7.28 -5.53 -5.53
CA LEU A 66 -7.49 -4.33 -6.34
C LEU A 66 -6.66 -4.31 -7.63
N PHE A 67 -5.40 -4.72 -7.58
CA PHE A 67 -4.51 -4.67 -8.74
C PHE A 67 -4.81 -5.77 -9.76
N VAL A 68 -5.28 -6.95 -9.33
CA VAL A 68 -5.74 -7.98 -10.27
C VAL A 68 -6.94 -7.47 -11.07
N ARG A 69 -7.91 -6.85 -10.40
CA ARG A 69 -9.08 -6.27 -11.06
C ARG A 69 -8.73 -5.07 -11.94
N LEU A 70 -7.81 -4.22 -11.49
CA LEU A 70 -7.33 -3.09 -12.27
C LEU A 70 -6.62 -3.55 -13.55
N ARG A 71 -5.76 -4.58 -13.48
CA ARG A 71 -5.13 -5.20 -14.67
C ARG A 71 -6.19 -5.70 -15.65
N GLY A 72 -7.20 -6.42 -15.16
CA GLY A 72 -8.31 -6.90 -15.99
C GLY A 72 -9.12 -5.76 -16.64
N TRP A 73 -9.37 -4.67 -15.93
CA TRP A 73 -10.03 -3.48 -16.49
C TRP A 73 -9.16 -2.83 -17.58
N LEU A 74 -7.85 -2.68 -17.34
CA LEU A 74 -6.90 -2.13 -18.31
C LEU A 74 -6.79 -3.01 -19.57
N ASP A 75 -6.93 -4.33 -19.46
CA ASP A 75 -6.91 -5.23 -20.61
C ASP A 75 -8.16 -5.09 -21.49
N ARG A 76 -9.31 -4.79 -20.90
CA ARG A 76 -10.58 -4.59 -21.62
C ARG A 76 -10.73 -3.18 -22.20
N HIS A 77 -10.32 -2.16 -21.45
CA HIS A 77 -10.62 -0.75 -21.76
C HIS A 77 -9.39 0.07 -22.16
N GLY A 78 -8.19 -0.50 -22.04
CA GLY A 78 -6.96 0.24 -22.24
C GLY A 78 -6.61 0.46 -23.70
N SER A 79 -6.90 1.65 -24.23
CA SER A 79 -6.12 2.27 -25.33
C SER A 79 -4.75 2.77 -24.86
N CYS A 80 -4.23 2.18 -23.77
CA CYS A 80 -3.03 2.59 -23.09
C CYS A 80 -1.80 2.10 -23.87
N SER A 81 -0.85 3.00 -24.15
CA SER A 81 0.39 2.59 -24.81
C SER A 81 1.17 1.59 -23.95
N ALA A 82 1.94 0.72 -24.60
CA ALA A 82 2.75 -0.28 -23.91
C ALA A 82 3.68 0.34 -22.86
N GLU A 83 4.21 1.53 -23.12
CA GLU A 83 5.08 2.26 -22.21
C GLU A 83 4.35 2.73 -20.93
N VAL A 84 3.15 3.30 -21.08
CA VAL A 84 2.35 3.72 -19.92
C VAL A 84 1.91 2.50 -19.12
N ARG A 85 1.56 1.40 -19.79
CA ARG A 85 1.23 0.13 -19.15
C ARG A 85 2.39 -0.40 -18.32
N LYS A 86 3.60 -0.42 -18.88
CA LYS A 86 4.82 -0.85 -18.18
C LYS A 86 5.12 0.02 -16.96
N ARG A 87 5.02 1.34 -17.08
CA ARG A 87 5.22 2.26 -15.95
C ARG A 87 4.20 2.04 -14.84
N LEU A 88 2.94 1.79 -15.20
CA LEU A 88 1.89 1.50 -14.22
C LEU A 88 2.16 0.20 -13.47
N GLU A 89 2.65 -0.82 -14.17
CA GLU A 89 3.04 -2.10 -13.57
C GLU A 89 4.17 -1.92 -12.55
N VAL A 90 5.21 -1.14 -12.89
CA VAL A 90 6.30 -0.80 -11.95
C VAL A 90 5.76 -0.10 -10.71
N TYR A 91 4.78 0.79 -10.85
CA TYR A 91 4.16 1.44 -9.69
C TYR A 91 3.33 0.46 -8.84
N MET A 92 2.58 -0.46 -9.46
CA MET A 92 1.82 -1.47 -8.71
C MET A 92 2.77 -2.41 -7.97
N MET A 93 3.80 -2.92 -8.64
CA MET A 93 4.86 -3.74 -8.04
C MET A 93 5.51 -3.03 -6.84
N LEU A 94 5.79 -1.72 -6.93
CA LEU A 94 6.32 -0.96 -5.80
C LEU A 94 5.42 -1.01 -4.56
N PHE A 95 4.10 -0.98 -4.73
CA PHE A 95 3.15 -1.11 -3.63
C PHE A 95 3.07 -2.55 -3.11
N GLU A 96 3.07 -3.53 -4.01
CA GLU A 96 3.04 -4.96 -3.68
C GLU A 96 4.27 -5.36 -2.84
N GLU A 97 5.46 -5.00 -3.28
CA GLU A 97 6.73 -5.29 -2.59
C GLU A 97 6.82 -4.60 -1.21
N ARG A 98 6.24 -3.40 -1.08
CA ARG A 98 6.14 -2.72 0.22
C ARG A 98 5.12 -3.34 1.15
N ALA A 99 4.00 -3.80 0.61
CA ALA A 99 2.95 -4.46 1.37
C ALA A 99 3.34 -5.90 1.78
N SER A 100 4.19 -6.57 1.01
CA SER A 100 4.76 -7.87 1.36
C SER A 100 5.92 -7.76 2.36
N GLY A 101 6.53 -6.57 2.47
CA GLY A 101 7.71 -6.31 3.28
C GLY A 101 9.04 -6.64 2.58
N ALA A 102 9.00 -7.08 1.32
CA ALA A 102 10.20 -7.35 0.53
C ALA A 102 10.97 -6.07 0.16
N LEU A 103 10.27 -4.94 -0.01
CA LEU A 103 10.85 -3.61 -0.13
C LEU A 103 10.48 -2.74 1.08
N PRO A 104 11.43 -2.05 1.73
CA PRO A 104 11.09 -1.19 2.85
C PRO A 104 10.26 0.02 2.42
N THR A 105 9.34 0.44 3.28
CA THR A 105 8.73 1.77 3.16
C THR A 105 9.79 2.84 3.45
N PRO A 106 9.65 4.09 2.95
CA PRO A 106 10.58 5.17 3.30
C PRO A 106 10.72 5.35 4.82
N ALA A 107 9.63 5.20 5.56
CA ALA A 107 9.64 5.29 7.01
C ALA A 107 10.43 4.13 7.65
N SER A 108 10.27 2.90 7.17
CA SER A 108 11.06 1.74 7.63
C SER A 108 12.53 1.91 7.28
N PHE A 109 12.83 2.34 6.04
CA PHE A 109 14.18 2.61 5.56
C PHE A 109 14.88 3.64 6.46
N LEU A 110 14.27 4.81 6.70
CA LEU A 110 14.84 5.85 7.56
C LEU A 110 15.07 5.37 9.00
N ARG A 111 14.16 4.54 9.55
CA ARG A 111 14.36 3.95 10.88
C ARG A 111 15.55 3.00 10.93
N GLU A 112 15.76 2.19 9.90
CA GLU A 112 16.93 1.31 9.83
C GLU A 112 18.22 2.09 9.62
N GLN A 113 18.21 3.15 8.80
CA GLN A 113 19.35 4.06 8.66
C GLN A 113 19.71 4.74 10.00
N LEU A 114 18.71 5.23 10.73
CA LEU A 114 18.91 5.85 12.04
C LEU A 114 19.50 4.85 13.05
N LYS A 115 18.96 3.62 13.11
CA LYS A 115 19.47 2.57 14.00
C LYS A 115 20.92 2.21 13.72
N GLY A 116 21.35 2.29 12.46
CA GLY A 116 22.74 2.06 12.06
C GLY A 116 23.68 3.26 12.27
N HIS A 117 23.16 4.43 12.67
CA HIS A 117 23.95 5.64 12.79
C HIS A 117 24.84 5.63 14.06
N PRO A 118 26.16 5.89 13.97
CA PRO A 118 27.09 5.77 15.10
C PRO A 118 26.72 6.62 16.34
N GLU A 119 26.14 7.79 16.12
CA GLU A 119 25.74 8.70 17.20
C GLU A 119 24.34 8.41 17.79
N TYR A 120 23.58 7.48 17.19
CA TYR A 120 22.24 7.18 17.68
C TYR A 120 22.29 6.26 18.89
N LYS A 121 21.66 6.69 19.99
CA LYS A 121 21.73 6.01 21.29
C LYS A 121 20.53 5.11 21.57
N GLY A 122 19.57 5.03 20.64
CA GLY A 122 18.32 4.27 20.87
C GLY A 122 17.35 4.92 21.85
N ASP A 123 17.56 6.20 22.18
CA ASP A 123 16.78 6.98 23.15
C ASP A 123 15.57 7.71 22.52
N GLY A 124 15.32 7.48 21.23
CA GLY A 124 14.25 8.15 20.48
C GLY A 124 14.59 9.58 20.06
N VAL A 125 15.82 10.05 20.31
CA VAL A 125 16.29 11.38 19.90
C VAL A 125 17.09 11.26 18.61
N LEU A 126 16.83 12.15 17.64
CA LEU A 126 17.56 12.19 16.38
C LEU A 126 18.90 12.95 16.55
N PRO A 127 20.06 12.34 16.23
CA PRO A 127 21.33 13.07 16.21
C PRO A 127 21.33 14.14 15.11
N VAL A 128 21.90 15.31 15.39
CA VAL A 128 22.02 16.40 14.41
C VAL A 128 22.82 15.97 13.18
N ALA A 129 23.91 15.20 13.38
CA ALA A 129 24.72 14.64 12.30
C ALA A 129 23.90 13.74 11.35
N PHE A 130 22.97 12.93 11.89
CA PHE A 130 22.08 12.11 11.07
C PHE A 130 21.15 12.97 10.22
N VAL A 131 20.57 14.04 10.78
CA VAL A 131 19.70 14.96 10.01
C VAL A 131 20.46 15.62 8.87
N HIS A 132 21.70 16.07 9.09
CA HIS A 132 22.53 16.63 8.02
C HIS A 132 22.87 15.61 6.92
N SER A 133 22.99 14.32 7.25
CA SER A 133 23.25 13.26 6.27
C SER A 133 22.06 12.95 5.34
N LEU A 134 20.86 13.44 5.66
CA LEU A 134 19.64 13.22 4.87
C LEU A 134 19.39 14.29 3.80
N CYS A 135 20.08 15.44 3.87
CA CYS A 135 19.96 16.57 2.94
C CYS A 135 21.11 16.56 1.92
#